data_AF-A0A2M9HA62-F1
#
_entry.id   AF-A0A2M9HA62-F1
#
_cell.length_a   1.000
_cell.length_b   1.000
_cell.length_c   1.000
_cell.angle_alpha   90.00
_cell.angle_beta   90.00
_cell.angle_gamma   90.00
#
_symmetry.space_group_name_H-M   'P 1'
#
loop_
_entity.id
_entity.type
_entity.pdbx_description
1 polymer ?
#
loop_
_entity_poly.entity_id
_entity_poly.type
_entity_poly.pdbx_seq_one_letter_code
_entity_poly.pdbx_strand_id
1 'polypeptide(L)'
;MSDTKAAYSDAAKHYVEDIVPASAKEQERYRAAKEREAKYNDDWLKHPVNINDIVDEFTPGATGRKKGYKYKFSGKDWIVLADMIAGYLRIIDKRLGKFVMLNGNPSDDQSLTHFKILKRRDMQS
;
A
#
# COMPACT_ATOMS: atom_id res chain seq x y z
N MET A 1 16.10 -9.85 -5.70
CA MET A 1 14.84 -9.12 -5.48
C MET A 1 13.79 -10.12 -5.04
N SER A 2 13.11 -9.84 -3.93
CA SER A 2 11.94 -10.62 -3.52
C SER A 2 10.75 -10.19 -4.38
N ASP A 3 9.90 -11.13 -4.84
CA ASP A 3 8.69 -10.78 -5.60
C ASP A 3 7.58 -10.29 -4.64
N THR A 4 7.83 -9.11 -4.05
CA THR A 4 6.92 -8.41 -3.14
C THR A 4 5.56 -8.20 -3.79
N LYS A 5 5.54 -7.90 -5.09
CA LYS A 5 4.31 -7.69 -5.86
C LYS A 5 3.44 -8.94 -5.90
N ALA A 6 3.99 -10.13 -6.14
CA ALA A 6 3.22 -11.36 -6.16
C ALA A 6 2.53 -11.60 -4.82
N ALA A 7 3.31 -11.64 -3.73
CA ALA A 7 2.78 -11.89 -2.39
C ALA A 7 1.71 -10.88 -1.98
N TYR A 8 1.92 -9.59 -2.26
CA TYR A 8 0.91 -8.56 -2.03
C TYR A 8 -0.36 -8.78 -2.86
N SER A 9 -0.22 -9.14 -4.14
CA SER A 9 -1.37 -9.32 -5.04
C SER A 9 -2.23 -10.51 -4.63
N ASP A 10 -1.60 -11.61 -4.25
CA ASP A 10 -2.30 -12.81 -3.77
C ASP A 10 -3.04 -12.51 -2.46
N ALA A 11 -2.38 -11.81 -1.53
CA ALA A 11 -3.02 -11.39 -0.29
C ALA A 11 -4.19 -10.42 -0.52
N ALA A 12 -4.05 -9.49 -1.47
CA ALA A 12 -5.09 -8.54 -1.82
C ALA A 12 -6.30 -9.23 -2.47
N LYS A 13 -6.04 -10.15 -3.41
CA LYS A 13 -7.06 -10.97 -4.06
C LYS A 13 -7.84 -11.78 -3.02
N HIS A 14 -7.14 -12.55 -2.18
CA HIS A 14 -7.75 -13.33 -1.10
C HIS A 14 -8.58 -12.45 -0.15
N TYR A 15 -8.07 -11.27 0.22
CA TYR A 15 -8.81 -10.36 1.09
C TYR A 15 -10.12 -9.88 0.44
N VAL A 16 -10.09 -9.47 -0.83
CA VAL A 16 -11.28 -8.95 -1.52
C VAL A 16 -12.28 -10.06 -1.88
N GLU A 17 -11.81 -11.23 -2.32
CA GLU A 17 -12.68 -12.30 -2.82
C GLU A 17 -13.24 -13.16 -1.69
N ASP A 18 -12.45 -13.43 -0.63
CA ASP A 18 -12.86 -14.40 0.40
C ASP A 18 -13.23 -13.71 1.73
N ILE A 19 -12.47 -12.69 2.13
CA ILE A 19 -12.63 -12.08 3.47
C ILE A 19 -13.70 -10.99 3.49
N VAL A 20 -13.75 -10.13 2.47
CA VAL A 20 -14.74 -9.05 2.39
C VAL A 20 -16.17 -9.62 2.37
N PRO A 21 -16.54 -10.59 1.51
CA PRO A 21 -17.92 -11.09 1.47
C PRO A 21 -18.36 -11.76 2.78
N ALA A 22 -17.43 -12.39 3.50
CA ALA A 22 -17.70 -13.12 4.73
C ALA A 22 -17.94 -12.24 5.97
N SER A 23 -17.74 -10.91 5.90
CA SER A 23 -17.85 -10.04 7.07
C SER A 23 -18.45 -8.67 6.75
N ALA A 24 -19.60 -8.34 7.37
CA ALA A 24 -20.25 -7.04 7.21
C ALA A 24 -19.32 -5.85 7.52
N LYS A 25 -18.43 -6.01 8.51
CA LYS A 25 -17.44 -4.99 8.87
C LYS A 25 -16.40 -4.78 7.77
N GLU A 26 -15.95 -5.85 7.12
CA GLU A 26 -15.01 -5.74 6.01
C GLU A 26 -15.70 -5.23 4.73
N GLN A 27 -16.99 -5.54 4.53
CA GLN A 27 -17.81 -4.93 3.47
C GLN A 27 -17.96 -3.41 3.63
N GLU A 28 -18.16 -2.92 4.86
CA GLU A 28 -18.17 -1.49 5.15
C GLU A 28 -16.82 -0.84 4.82
N ARG A 29 -15.72 -1.46 5.25
CA ARG A 29 -14.36 -0.98 4.92
C ARG A 29 -14.11 -0.97 3.41
N TYR A 30 -14.58 -1.99 2.70
CA TYR A 30 -14.48 -2.07 1.25
C TYR A 30 -15.21 -0.92 0.59
N ARG A 31 -16.48 -0.67 0.96
CA ARG A 31 -17.26 0.47 0.45
C ARG A 31 -16.54 1.81 0.69
N ALA A 32 -16.14 2.08 1.94
CA ALA A 32 -15.42 3.32 2.28
C ALA A 32 -14.08 3.45 1.54
N ALA A 33 -13.37 2.34 1.31
CA ALA A 33 -12.13 2.34 0.53
C ALA A 33 -12.38 2.64 -0.96
N LYS A 34 -13.45 2.11 -1.54
CA LYS A 34 -13.86 2.39 -2.93
C LYS A 34 -14.34 3.82 -3.11
N GLU A 35 -15.06 4.38 -2.14
CA GLU A 35 -15.45 5.81 -2.14
C GLU A 35 -14.21 6.71 -2.09
N ARG A 36 -13.24 6.40 -1.23
CA ARG A 36 -11.97 7.13 -1.17
C ARG A 36 -11.18 6.99 -2.47
N GLU A 37 -11.13 5.79 -3.05
CA GLU A 37 -10.50 5.57 -4.35
C GLU A 37 -11.14 6.44 -5.42
N ALA A 38 -12.48 6.43 -5.54
CA ALA A 38 -13.19 7.25 -6.52
C ALA A 38 -12.88 8.76 -6.38
N LYS A 39 -12.61 9.23 -5.16
CA LYS A 39 -12.31 10.65 -4.89
C LYS A 39 -10.85 11.04 -5.17
N TYR A 40 -9.88 10.16 -4.90
CA TYR A 40 -8.46 10.54 -4.85
C TYR A 40 -7.56 9.75 -5.81
N ASN A 41 -8.09 8.77 -6.54
CA ASN A 41 -7.26 7.90 -7.38
C ASN A 41 -6.47 8.67 -8.46
N ASP A 42 -7.02 9.75 -9.01
CA ASP A 42 -6.33 10.57 -10.01
C ASP A 42 -5.09 11.26 -9.42
N ASP A 43 -5.14 11.68 -8.16
CA ASP A 43 -3.97 12.22 -7.46
C ASP A 43 -2.93 11.13 -7.20
N TRP A 44 -3.37 9.94 -6.76
CA TRP A 44 -2.45 8.82 -6.50
C TRP A 44 -1.75 8.32 -7.77
N LEU A 45 -2.39 8.47 -8.92
CA LEU A 45 -1.85 8.12 -10.24
C LEU A 45 -0.80 9.11 -10.74
N LYS A 46 -0.64 10.30 -10.13
CA LYS A 46 0.44 11.24 -10.48
C LYS A 46 1.82 10.70 -10.12
N HIS A 47 1.88 9.85 -9.10
CA HIS A 47 3.12 9.25 -8.60
C HIS A 47 2.94 7.75 -8.36
N PRO A 48 2.76 6.95 -9.43
CA PRO A 48 2.62 5.52 -9.28
C PRO A 48 3.99 4.90 -8.95
N VAL A 49 3.98 3.84 -8.15
CA VAL A 49 5.20 3.21 -7.63
C VAL A 49 5.22 1.70 -7.86
N ASN A 50 6.42 1.19 -8.09
CA ASN A 50 6.70 -0.23 -8.02
C ASN A 50 6.91 -0.64 -6.56
N ILE A 51 6.02 -1.48 -6.02
CA ILE A 51 6.10 -1.91 -4.62
C ILE A 51 7.38 -2.69 -4.30
N ASN A 52 7.99 -3.36 -5.28
CA ASN A 52 9.26 -4.06 -5.08
C ASN A 52 10.34 -3.04 -4.70
N ASP A 53 10.47 -1.98 -5.49
CA ASP A 53 11.49 -0.93 -5.30
C ASP A 53 11.27 -0.18 -3.97
N ILE A 54 10.01 0.17 -3.66
CA ILE A 54 9.69 0.85 -2.39
C ILE A 54 10.02 -0.02 -1.17
N VAL A 55 9.73 -1.33 -1.24
CA VAL A 55 10.05 -2.24 -0.13
C VAL A 55 11.55 -2.46 -0.03
N ASP A 56 12.27 -2.59 -1.15
CA ASP A 56 13.73 -2.73 -1.16
C ASP A 56 14.44 -1.47 -0.63
N GLU A 57 13.91 -0.27 -0.92
CA GLU A 57 14.45 1.00 -0.44
C GLU A 57 14.15 1.25 1.05
N PHE A 58 12.87 1.20 1.44
CA PHE A 58 12.45 1.64 2.79
C PHE A 58 12.49 0.51 3.81
N THR A 59 12.28 -0.73 3.40
CA THR A 59 12.21 -1.88 4.31
C THR A 59 12.96 -3.09 3.75
N PRO A 60 14.25 -2.97 3.41
CA PRO A 60 15.01 -4.03 2.76
C PRO A 60 14.95 -5.34 3.55
N GLY A 61 14.64 -6.43 2.85
CA GLY A 61 14.53 -7.77 3.45
C GLY A 61 13.28 -8.00 4.31
N ALA A 62 12.38 -7.02 4.45
CA ALA A 62 11.17 -7.20 5.23
C ALA A 62 10.16 -8.12 4.50
N THR A 63 9.63 -9.11 5.22
CA THR A 63 8.52 -9.93 4.74
C THR A 63 7.18 -9.26 5.06
N GLY A 64 6.34 -9.10 4.03
CA GLY A 64 5.01 -8.52 4.19
C GLY A 64 4.07 -9.42 4.99
N ARG A 65 3.17 -8.80 5.75
CA ARG A 65 2.15 -9.51 6.54
C ARG A 65 0.82 -8.77 6.50
N LYS A 66 -0.28 -9.52 6.48
CA LYS A 66 -1.62 -8.93 6.59
C LYS A 66 -1.82 -8.25 7.95
N LYS A 67 -2.37 -7.03 7.93
CA LYS A 67 -2.84 -6.29 9.11
C LYS A 67 -4.16 -5.59 8.76
N GLY A 68 -5.28 -6.21 9.12
CA GLY A 68 -6.60 -5.74 8.69
C GLY A 68 -6.72 -5.81 7.16
N TYR A 69 -7.13 -4.69 6.54
CA TYR A 69 -7.21 -4.50 5.08
C TYR A 69 -5.92 -3.97 4.44
N LYS A 70 -4.82 -3.95 5.21
CA LYS A 70 -3.49 -3.54 4.75
C LYS A 70 -2.55 -4.74 4.68
N TYR A 71 -1.57 -4.66 3.79
CA TYR A 71 -0.40 -5.51 3.76
C TYR A 71 0.81 -4.68 4.23
N LYS A 72 1.42 -5.09 5.35
CA LYS A 72 2.43 -4.31 6.08
C LYS A 72 3.81 -4.92 5.90
N PHE A 73 4.77 -4.10 5.49
CA PHE A 73 6.20 -4.39 5.55
C PHE A 73 6.80 -3.53 6.65
N SER A 74 7.56 -4.14 7.56
CA SER A 74 8.11 -3.45 8.73
C SER A 74 9.63 -3.57 8.73
N GLY A 75 10.31 -2.46 8.46
CA GLY A 75 11.76 -2.36 8.55
C GLY A 75 12.22 -1.85 9.92
N LYS A 76 13.52 -1.52 9.98
CA LYS A 76 14.17 -0.94 11.15
C LYS A 76 13.59 0.45 11.45
N ASP A 77 13.65 1.35 10.47
CA ASP A 77 13.26 2.76 10.62
C ASP A 77 11.92 3.10 9.96
N TRP A 78 11.48 2.30 8.97
CA TRP A 78 10.29 2.59 8.17
C TRP A 78 9.25 1.47 8.21
N ILE A 79 8.02 1.82 7.86
CA ILE A 79 6.93 0.88 7.58
C ILE A 79 6.31 1.23 6.23
N VAL A 80 6.17 0.25 5.34
CA VAL A 80 5.36 0.38 4.12
C VAL A 80 4.01 -0.28 4.36
N LEU A 81 2.92 0.47 4.17
CA LEU A 81 1.54 -0.01 4.27
C LEU A 81 0.87 0.03 2.90
N ALA A 82 0.66 -1.14 2.30
CA ALA A 82 -0.10 -1.28 1.07
C ALA A 82 -1.58 -1.56 1.37
N ASP A 83 -2.49 -0.81 0.74
CA ASP A 83 -3.94 -1.02 0.81
C ASP A 83 -4.36 -2.15 -0.13
N MET A 84 -4.96 -3.21 0.42
CA MET A 84 -5.35 -4.39 -0.36
C MET A 84 -6.65 -4.22 -1.15
N ILE A 85 -7.33 -3.08 -1.04
CA ILE A 85 -8.62 -2.81 -1.72
C ILE A 85 -8.41 -1.83 -2.86
N ALA A 86 -7.90 -0.65 -2.55
CA ALA A 86 -7.73 0.47 -3.48
C ALA A 86 -6.34 0.50 -4.12
N GLY A 87 -5.42 -0.38 -3.72
CA GLY A 87 -4.15 -0.58 -4.43
C GLY A 87 -3.19 0.61 -4.39
N TYR A 88 -3.12 1.32 -3.28
CA TYR A 88 -2.11 2.36 -3.02
C TYR A 88 -1.23 1.96 -1.83
N LEU A 89 -0.05 2.55 -1.70
CA LEU A 89 0.79 2.43 -0.51
C LEU A 89 1.08 3.78 0.14
N ARG A 90 1.50 3.72 1.40
CA ARG A 90 2.07 4.84 2.15
C ARG A 90 3.28 4.36 2.94
N ILE A 91 4.20 5.27 3.22
CA ILE A 91 5.42 5.01 3.99
C ILE A 91 5.33 5.79 5.31
N ILE A 92 5.70 5.15 6.43
CA ILE A 92 5.71 5.75 7.76
C ILE A 92 7.14 5.74 8.29
N ASP A 93 7.60 6.90 8.77
CA ASP A 93 8.77 7.00 9.65
C ASP A 93 8.40 6.51 11.05
N LYS A 94 9.07 5.47 11.56
CA LYS A 94 8.78 4.92 12.89
C LYS A 94 9.25 5.83 14.03
N ARG A 95 10.27 6.65 13.79
CA ARG A 95 10.83 7.57 14.78
C ARG A 95 9.90 8.77 14.96
N LEU A 96 9.42 9.32 13.85
CA LEU A 96 8.52 10.48 13.86
C LEU A 96 7.04 10.12 13.99
N GLY A 97 6.67 8.87 13.67
CA GLY A 97 5.27 8.43 13.62
C GLY A 97 4.47 9.08 12.49
N LYS A 98 5.13 9.64 11.48
CA LYS A 98 4.52 10.42 10.39
C LYS A 98 4.59 9.69 9.06
N PHE A 99 3.65 10.02 8.18
CA PHE A 99 3.74 9.62 6.78
C PHE A 99 4.79 10.45 6.05
N VAL A 100 5.50 9.82 5.13
CA VAL A 100 6.59 10.45 4.38
C VAL A 100 6.40 10.33 2.88
N MET A 101 7.04 11.25 2.17
CA MET A 101 7.17 11.26 0.72
C MET A 101 8.21 10.22 0.26
N LEU A 102 8.36 10.02 -1.05
CA LEU A 102 9.36 9.09 -1.61
C LEU A 102 10.81 9.49 -1.32
N ASN A 103 11.08 10.74 -0.96
CA ASN A 103 12.41 11.18 -0.51
C ASN A 103 12.62 11.03 1.01
N GLY A 104 11.68 10.40 1.73
CA GLY A 104 11.74 10.17 3.17
C GLY A 104 11.35 11.37 4.05
N ASN A 105 11.02 12.54 3.47
CA ASN A 105 10.61 13.69 4.27
C ASN A 105 9.14 13.58 4.71
N PRO A 106 8.82 13.94 5.97
CA PRO A 106 7.45 13.90 6.48
C PRO A 106 6.57 14.94 5.80
N SER A 107 5.32 14.57 5.55
CA SER A 107 4.30 15.49 5.04
C SER A 107 2.91 15.08 5.55
N ASP A 108 2.11 16.08 5.90
CA ASP A 108 0.70 15.90 6.25
C ASP A 108 -0.21 15.99 5.00
N ASP A 109 0.34 16.37 3.85
CA ASP A 109 -0.35 16.35 2.56
C ASP A 109 -0.51 14.91 2.06
N GLN A 110 -1.76 14.49 1.93
CA GLN A 110 -2.08 13.14 1.48
C GLN A 110 -1.73 12.91 0.00
N SER A 111 -1.78 13.95 -0.84
CA SER A 111 -1.42 13.85 -2.26
C SER A 111 0.06 13.54 -2.46
N LEU A 112 0.90 13.92 -1.50
CA LEU A 112 2.34 13.67 -1.50
C LEU A 112 2.74 12.40 -0.76
N THR A 113 1.81 11.71 -0.11
CA THR A 113 2.09 10.54 0.75
C THR A 113 1.23 9.32 0.45
N HIS A 114 0.43 9.36 -0.62
CA HIS A 114 -0.33 8.23 -1.17
C HIS A 114 0.16 7.94 -2.59
N PHE A 115 0.62 6.71 -2.81
CA PHE A 115 1.23 6.33 -4.08
C PHE A 115 0.49 5.14 -4.66
N LYS A 116 -0.04 5.26 -5.89
CA LYS A 116 -0.72 4.13 -6.53
C LYS A 116 0.29 3.02 -6.81
N ILE A 117 -0.03 1.79 -6.45
CA ILE A 117 0.83 0.64 -6.76
C ILE A 117 0.62 0.28 -8.23
N LEU A 118 1.69 0.22 -9.00
CA LEU A 118 1.64 -0.21 -10.41
C LEU A 118 1.06 -1.62 -10.54
N LYS A 119 0.35 -1.88 -11.65
CA LYS A 119 -0.03 -3.26 -11.97
C LYS A 119 1.22 -4.02 -12.43
N ARG A 120 1.21 -5.35 -12.27
CA ARG A 120 2.38 -6.18 -12.59
C ARG A 120 2.88 -6.00 -14.03
N ARG A 121 1.95 -5.83 -14.98
CA ARG A 121 2.28 -5.59 -16.40
C ARG A 121 2.96 -4.23 -16.65
N ASP A 122 2.73 -3.26 -15.76
CA ASP A 122 3.25 -1.89 -15.89
C ASP A 122 4.58 -1.72 -15.11
N MET A 123 5.13 -2.80 -14.53
CA MET A 123 6.38 -2.80 -13.74
C MET A 123 7.61 -3.26 -14.55
N GLN A 124 7.43 -3.73 -15.78
CA GLN A 124 8.49 -4.31 -16.62
C GLN A 124 8.94 -3.38 -17.76
N SER A 125 8.43 -2.15 -17.78
CA SER A 125 8.80 -1.09 -18.71
C SER A 125 9.96 -0.26 -18.20
#